data_AF-A0A954ICR3-F1
#
_entry.id   AF-A0A954ICR3-F1
#
_cell.length_a   1.000
_cell.length_b   1.000
_cell.length_c   1.000
_cell.angle_alpha   90.00
_cell.angle_beta   90.00
_cell.angle_gamma   90.00
#
_symmetry.space_group_name_H-M   'P 1'
#
loop_
_entity.id
_entity.type
_entity.pdbx_description
1 polymer ?
#
loop_
_entity_poly.entity_id
_entity_poly.type
_entity_poly.pdbx_seq_one_letter_code
_entity_poly.pdbx_strand_id
1 'polypeptide(L)'
;ITAVAFAPEHPVAVAYGTLNPPQGKRISGDTVNLHAPRDGGYVQGGERTVEILINGQVAATRTVPADGKIHELTFDVLVTQSSWVALRQFPQLHTNPVDVIVADKPIRPSASSAIWCAESVRLLWDNRRRFIRESERDAARESYEKAIRTFRQIAIEAGADPGFGDLATELSPEVR
;
A
#
# COMPACT_ATOMS: atom_id res chain seq x y z
N ILE A 1 -2.78 -11.43 20.39
CA ILE A 1 -3.93 -12.31 20.08
C ILE A 1 -4.98 -11.46 19.40
N THR A 2 -5.45 -11.86 18.22
CA THR A 2 -6.57 -11.22 17.51
C THR A 2 -7.59 -12.27 17.12
N ALA A 3 -8.82 -11.85 16.82
CA ALA A 3 -9.91 -12.72 16.42
C ALA A 3 -10.40 -12.32 15.02
N VAL A 4 -10.55 -13.30 14.13
CA VAL A 4 -11.06 -13.09 12.77
C VAL A 4 -12.18 -14.06 12.48
N ALA A 5 -13.11 -13.67 11.60
CA ALA A 5 -14.14 -14.54 11.06
C ALA A 5 -14.32 -14.22 9.58
N PHE A 6 -14.52 -15.25 8.76
CA PHE A 6 -14.72 -15.09 7.33
C PHE A 6 -16.05 -15.68 6.92
N ALA A 7 -16.81 -14.91 6.13
CA ALA A 7 -18.13 -15.33 5.68
C ALA A 7 -18.04 -16.64 4.87
N PRO A 8 -18.94 -17.59 5.14
CA PRO A 8 -18.96 -18.88 4.43
C PRO A 8 -19.37 -18.73 2.97
N GLU A 9 -19.88 -17.56 2.56
CA GLU A 9 -20.31 -17.31 1.19
C GLU A 9 -19.86 -15.90 0.78
N HIS A 10 -19.36 -15.75 -0.44
CA HIS A 10 -19.05 -14.45 -1.04
C HIS A 10 -19.61 -14.38 -2.46
N PRO A 11 -20.19 -13.25 -2.89
CA PRO A 11 -20.63 -13.12 -4.28
C PRO A 11 -19.48 -13.30 -5.26
N VAL A 12 -19.77 -13.83 -6.45
CA VAL A 12 -18.81 -13.91 -7.56
C VAL A 12 -18.66 -12.51 -8.17
N ALA A 13 -17.57 -11.81 -7.86
CA ALA A 13 -17.24 -10.54 -8.49
C ALA A 13 -15.75 -10.21 -8.39
N VAL A 14 -15.27 -9.40 -9.33
CA VAL A 14 -13.90 -8.84 -9.31
C VAL A 14 -13.70 -8.00 -8.04
N ALA A 15 -14.71 -7.23 -7.63
CA ALA A 15 -14.66 -6.38 -6.44
C ALA A 15 -14.40 -7.16 -5.13
N TYR A 16 -14.80 -8.44 -5.08
CA TYR A 16 -14.58 -9.31 -3.91
C TYR A 16 -13.35 -10.21 -4.07
N GLY A 17 -12.64 -10.11 -5.21
CA GLY A 17 -11.49 -10.95 -5.56
C GLY A 17 -11.82 -12.44 -5.71
N THR A 18 -13.10 -12.80 -5.79
CA THR A 18 -13.60 -14.16 -6.07
C THR A 18 -13.58 -14.49 -7.56
N LEU A 19 -13.50 -13.46 -8.42
CA LEU A 19 -13.35 -13.59 -9.86
C LEU A 19 -12.08 -12.86 -10.32
N ASN A 20 -11.21 -13.57 -11.03
CA ASN A 20 -10.03 -12.93 -11.63
C ASN A 20 -10.45 -12.10 -12.85
N PRO A 21 -9.96 -10.85 -12.99
CA PRO A 21 -10.20 -10.08 -14.21
C PRO A 21 -9.47 -10.73 -15.42
N PRO A 22 -9.96 -10.54 -16.65
CA PRO A 22 -9.41 -11.16 -17.85
C PRO A 22 -7.92 -10.86 -18.09
N GLN A 23 -7.42 -9.71 -17.64
CA GLN A 23 -6.01 -9.30 -17.77
C GLN A 23 -5.09 -9.87 -16.66
N GLY A 24 -5.60 -10.77 -15.82
CA GLY A 24 -4.84 -11.49 -14.81
C GLY A 24 -4.70 -10.77 -13.47
N LYS A 25 -4.13 -11.48 -12.49
CA LYS A 25 -4.05 -11.03 -11.09
C LYS A 25 -3.26 -9.75 -10.87
N ARG A 26 -2.31 -9.41 -11.76
CA ARG A 26 -1.47 -8.21 -11.66
C ARG A 26 -2.28 -6.90 -11.76
N ILE A 27 -3.46 -6.94 -12.40
CA ILE A 27 -4.39 -5.82 -12.53
C ILE A 27 -5.49 -5.87 -11.44
N SER A 28 -5.57 -6.97 -10.68
CA SER A 28 -6.57 -7.16 -9.63
C SER A 28 -6.22 -6.28 -8.42
N GLY A 29 -7.13 -5.38 -8.04
CA GLY A 29 -6.93 -4.40 -6.97
C GLY A 29 -6.40 -3.04 -7.44
N ASP A 30 -5.90 -2.92 -8.66
CA ASP A 30 -5.30 -1.68 -9.18
C ASP A 30 -6.34 -0.70 -9.76
N THR A 31 -7.64 -0.97 -9.59
CA THR A 31 -8.77 -0.13 -10.06
C THR A 31 -8.73 0.21 -11.56
N VAL A 32 -7.99 -0.55 -12.39
CA VAL A 32 -7.92 -0.29 -13.85
C VAL A 32 -9.03 -1.02 -14.61
N ASN A 33 -9.44 -2.22 -14.17
CA ASN A 33 -10.53 -2.95 -14.80
C ASN A 33 -11.39 -3.72 -13.76
N LEU A 34 -12.52 -3.12 -13.38
CA LEU A 34 -13.53 -3.75 -12.53
C LEU A 34 -14.59 -4.51 -13.34
N HIS A 35 -14.44 -4.59 -14.66
CA HIS A 35 -15.48 -5.12 -15.53
C HIS A 35 -15.23 -6.60 -15.81
N ALA A 36 -16.10 -7.41 -15.23
CA ALA A 36 -16.37 -8.78 -15.66
C ALA A 36 -17.89 -8.93 -15.86
N PRO A 37 -18.35 -9.92 -16.65
CA PRO A 37 -19.77 -10.23 -16.73
C PRO A 37 -20.36 -10.37 -15.33
N ARG A 38 -21.52 -9.75 -15.10
CA ARG A 38 -22.19 -9.85 -13.80
C ARG A 38 -22.63 -11.28 -13.58
N ASP A 39 -22.24 -11.83 -12.44
CA ASP A 39 -22.62 -13.15 -11.97
C ASP A 39 -23.45 -12.99 -10.68
N GLY A 40 -24.59 -13.68 -10.59
CA GLY A 40 -25.46 -13.67 -9.40
C GLY A 40 -25.12 -14.78 -8.40
N GLY A 41 -24.11 -15.60 -8.70
CA GLY A 41 -23.67 -16.73 -7.91
C GLY A 41 -22.78 -16.36 -6.72
N TYR A 42 -22.49 -17.39 -5.92
CA TYR A 42 -21.67 -17.29 -4.71
C TYR A 42 -20.56 -18.32 -4.73
N VAL A 43 -19.39 -17.92 -4.23
CA VAL A 43 -18.30 -18.84 -3.86
C VAL A 43 -18.53 -19.31 -2.43
N GLN A 44 -18.59 -20.62 -2.26
CA GLN A 44 -18.84 -21.30 -0.99
C GLN A 44 -17.52 -21.66 -0.29
N GLY A 45 -17.43 -21.31 0.99
CA GLY A 45 -16.37 -21.65 1.93
C GLY A 45 -14.95 -21.37 1.44
N GLY A 46 -14.11 -22.38 1.63
CA GLY A 46 -12.69 -22.38 1.26
C GLY A 46 -11.80 -21.75 2.33
N GLU A 47 -10.56 -21.48 1.94
CA GLU A 47 -9.53 -20.94 2.81
C GLU A 47 -9.33 -19.45 2.56
N ARG A 48 -8.93 -18.71 3.59
CA ARG A 48 -8.57 -17.30 3.54
C ARG A 48 -7.16 -17.12 4.07
N THR A 49 -6.37 -16.39 3.31
CA THR A 49 -5.01 -16.06 3.71
C THR A 49 -5.04 -14.78 4.53
N VAL A 50 -4.48 -14.81 5.73
CA VAL A 50 -4.25 -13.64 6.59
C VAL A 50 -2.75 -13.43 6.70
N GLU A 51 -2.29 -12.22 6.42
CA GLU A 51 -0.88 -11.87 6.43
C GLU A 51 -0.60 -10.68 7.34
N ILE A 52 0.54 -10.74 8.03
CA ILE A 52 1.16 -9.58 8.67
C ILE A 52 2.21 -9.03 7.71
N LEU A 53 2.10 -7.73 7.44
CA LEU A 53 3.06 -6.96 6.66
C LEU A 53 3.91 -6.10 7.57
N ILE A 54 5.22 -6.07 7.33
CA ILE A 54 6.15 -5.10 7.91
C ILE A 54 6.75 -4.33 6.76
N ASN A 55 6.51 -3.01 6.72
CA ASN A 55 7.03 -2.12 5.68
C ASN A 55 6.72 -2.61 4.24
N GLY A 56 5.55 -3.22 4.05
CA GLY A 56 5.06 -3.71 2.77
C GLY A 56 5.51 -5.13 2.40
N GLN A 57 6.36 -5.76 3.22
CA GLN A 57 6.82 -7.13 3.02
C GLN A 57 6.05 -8.09 3.93
N VAL A 58 5.73 -9.29 3.41
CA VAL A 58 5.06 -10.33 4.20
C VAL A 58 6.01 -10.86 5.27
N ALA A 59 5.65 -10.66 6.54
CA ALA A 59 6.42 -11.12 7.69
C ALA A 59 5.88 -12.44 8.27
N ALA A 60 4.57 -12.67 8.16
CA ALA A 60 3.94 -13.92 8.57
C ALA A 60 2.62 -14.15 7.85
N THR A 61 2.25 -15.43 7.69
CA THR A 61 1.02 -15.86 7.00
C THR A 61 0.30 -16.93 7.82
N ARG A 62 -1.03 -16.88 7.80
CA ARG A 62 -1.93 -17.91 8.32
C ARG A 62 -3.05 -18.19 7.34
N THR A 63 -3.54 -19.42 7.37
CA THR A 63 -4.70 -19.87 6.61
C THR A 63 -5.86 -20.07 7.58
N VAL A 64 -7.03 -19.51 7.26
CA VAL A 64 -8.23 -19.57 8.10
C VAL A 64 -9.41 -20.05 7.26
N PRO A 65 -10.22 -21.01 7.74
CA PRO A 65 -11.40 -21.44 7.02
C PRO A 65 -12.45 -20.32 6.97
N ALA A 66 -13.10 -20.17 5.83
CA ALA A 66 -14.29 -19.34 5.68
C ALA A 66 -15.53 -20.14 6.05
N ASP A 67 -15.75 -20.33 7.35
CA ASP A 67 -16.84 -21.13 7.90
C ASP A 67 -17.83 -20.32 8.75
N GLY A 68 -17.68 -18.99 8.77
CA GLY A 68 -18.50 -18.09 9.58
C GLY A 68 -18.19 -18.11 11.09
N LYS A 69 -17.18 -18.86 11.54
CA LYS A 69 -16.79 -18.92 12.96
C LYS A 69 -15.66 -17.95 13.26
N ILE A 70 -15.52 -17.64 14.55
CA ILE A 70 -14.40 -16.86 15.07
C ILE A 70 -13.20 -17.79 15.25
N HIS A 71 -12.06 -17.37 14.73
CA HIS A 71 -10.77 -18.04 14.86
C HIS A 71 -9.77 -17.08 15.52
N GLU A 72 -9.12 -17.55 16.59
CA GLU A 72 -8.06 -16.80 17.24
C GLU A 72 -6.74 -16.97 16.49
N LEU A 73 -6.05 -15.86 16.25
CA LEU A 73 -4.75 -15.82 15.60
C LEU A 73 -3.70 -15.15 16.48
N THR A 74 -2.52 -15.76 16.46
CA THR A 74 -1.31 -15.19 17.06
C THR A 74 -0.18 -15.27 16.05
N PHE A 75 0.58 -14.18 15.97
CA PHE A 75 1.73 -14.02 15.09
C PHE A 75 2.89 -13.52 15.94
N ASP A 76 4.03 -14.17 15.78
CA ASP A 76 5.30 -13.72 16.33
C ASP A 76 6.13 -13.19 15.16
N VAL A 77 6.45 -11.90 15.19
CA VAL A 77 7.20 -11.22 14.13
C VAL A 77 8.35 -10.43 14.73
N LEU A 78 9.52 -10.51 14.10
CA LEU A 78 10.70 -9.77 14.54
C LEU A 78 10.66 -8.35 13.95
N VAL A 79 10.77 -7.34 14.83
CA VAL A 79 10.86 -5.92 14.45
C VAL A 79 12.17 -5.37 15.02
N THR A 80 13.15 -5.14 14.15
CA THR A 80 14.49 -4.66 14.55
C THR A 80 14.67 -3.15 14.47
N GLN A 81 13.71 -2.44 13.85
CA GLN A 81 13.70 -1.00 13.67
C GLN A 81 12.27 -0.48 13.65
N SER A 82 12.08 0.81 13.92
CA SER A 82 10.77 1.45 13.83
C SER A 82 10.15 1.23 12.46
N SER A 83 8.95 0.67 12.45
CA SER A 83 8.29 0.16 11.25
C SER A 83 6.79 0.40 11.35
N TRP A 84 6.12 0.47 10.21
CA TRP A 84 4.67 0.27 10.19
C TRP A 84 4.38 -1.21 9.98
N VAL A 85 3.37 -1.69 10.67
CA VAL A 85 2.91 -3.08 10.62
C VAL A 85 1.44 -3.08 10.24
N ALA A 86 1.02 -3.95 9.34
CA ALA A 86 -0.38 -4.03 8.97
C ALA A 86 -0.84 -5.48 8.82
N LEU A 87 -2.11 -5.73 9.12
CA LEU A 87 -2.77 -6.97 8.76
C LEU A 87 -3.47 -6.78 7.43
N ARG A 88 -3.36 -7.76 6.53
CA ARG A 88 -4.21 -7.88 5.34
C ARG A 88 -4.77 -9.29 5.22
N GLN A 89 -5.85 -9.44 4.47
CA GLN A 89 -6.43 -10.74 4.16
C GLN A 89 -6.75 -10.86 2.67
N PHE A 90 -7.01 -12.07 2.19
CA PHE A 90 -7.43 -12.35 0.82
C PHE A 90 -8.72 -13.18 0.81
N PRO A 91 -9.64 -12.93 -0.14
CA PRO A 91 -9.43 -12.12 -1.35
C PRO A 91 -9.70 -10.61 -1.22
N GLN A 92 -10.21 -10.11 -0.09
CA GLN A 92 -10.47 -8.69 0.08
C GLN A 92 -9.31 -7.97 0.78
N LEU A 93 -8.80 -6.91 0.14
CA LEU A 93 -7.66 -6.15 0.61
C LEU A 93 -8.10 -4.90 1.37
N HIS A 94 -8.13 -5.00 2.70
CA HIS A 94 -8.02 -3.83 3.56
C HIS A 94 -6.73 -3.96 4.36
N THR A 95 -5.97 -2.86 4.41
CA THR A 95 -4.71 -2.78 5.14
C THR A 95 -4.77 -1.51 5.97
N ASN A 96 -4.85 -1.65 7.29
CA ASN A 96 -4.77 -0.52 8.21
C ASN A 96 -3.45 -0.63 8.98
N PRO A 97 -2.44 0.19 8.65
CA PRO A 97 -1.16 0.12 9.32
C PRO A 97 -1.25 0.70 10.73
N VAL A 98 -0.43 0.13 11.63
CA VAL A 98 -0.12 0.67 12.95
C VAL A 98 1.39 0.87 13.05
N ASP A 99 1.81 1.90 13.78
CA ASP A 99 3.21 2.21 13.97
C ASP A 99 3.79 1.42 15.14
N VAL A 100 4.95 0.81 14.93
CA VAL A 100 5.77 0.18 15.97
C VAL A 100 7.05 0.97 16.08
N ILE A 101 7.22 1.68 17.19
CA ILE A 101 8.40 2.52 17.46
C ILE A 101 9.41 1.73 18.29
N VAL A 102 10.64 1.66 17.80
CA VAL A 102 11.77 0.98 18.45
C VAL A 102 12.81 2.02 18.85
N ALA A 103 13.18 2.03 20.12
CA ALA A 103 14.20 2.94 20.68
C ALA A 103 13.95 4.43 20.35
N ASP A 104 12.69 4.84 20.31
CA ASP A 104 12.24 6.21 19.99
C ASP A 104 12.77 6.76 18.65
N LYS A 105 13.18 5.88 17.73
CA LYS A 105 13.64 6.26 16.40
C LYS A 105 12.46 6.44 15.45
N PRO A 106 12.55 7.34 14.47
CA PRO A 106 11.50 7.49 13.47
C PRO A 106 11.46 6.29 12.51
N ILE A 107 10.33 6.08 11.84
CA ILE A 107 10.15 5.02 10.84
C ILE A 107 10.95 5.37 9.57
N ARG A 108 12.04 4.65 9.30
CA ARG A 108 12.95 4.84 8.15
C ARG A 108 13.31 3.53 7.42
N PRO A 109 12.33 2.69 7.08
CA PRO A 109 12.61 1.33 6.64
C PRO A 109 13.07 1.20 5.19
N SER A 110 12.84 2.21 4.34
CA SER A 110 13.01 2.08 2.89
C SER A 110 13.30 3.43 2.22
N ALA A 111 14.53 3.57 1.72
CA ALA A 111 14.94 4.67 0.86
C ALA A 111 14.08 4.76 -0.41
N SER A 112 13.86 3.62 -1.08
CA SER A 112 13.08 3.55 -2.32
C SER A 112 11.63 4.02 -2.15
N SER A 113 11.01 3.70 -1.01
CA SER A 113 9.64 4.16 -0.71
C SER A 113 9.59 5.67 -0.51
N ALA A 114 10.58 6.24 0.20
CA ALA A 114 10.66 7.68 0.41
C ALA A 114 10.92 8.44 -0.92
N ILE A 115 11.79 7.90 -1.78
CA ILE A 115 12.01 8.44 -3.13
C ILE A 115 10.72 8.38 -3.96
N TRP A 116 10.02 7.26 -3.94
CA TRP A 116 8.73 7.13 -4.64
C TRP A 116 7.71 8.17 -4.16
N CYS A 117 7.65 8.46 -2.86
CA CYS A 117 6.80 9.52 -2.31
C CYS A 117 7.22 10.90 -2.83
N ALA A 118 8.52 11.21 -2.85
CA ALA A 118 9.03 12.48 -3.38
C ALA A 118 8.64 12.67 -4.85
N GLU A 119 8.85 11.66 -5.69
CA GLU A 119 8.48 11.70 -7.11
C GLU A 119 6.97 11.77 -7.32
N SER A 120 6.18 11.07 -6.50
CA SER A 120 4.72 11.16 -6.54
C SER A 120 4.21 12.57 -6.22
N VAL A 121 4.81 13.25 -5.24
CA VAL A 121 4.47 14.65 -4.92
C VAL A 121 4.86 15.58 -6.08
N ARG A 122 6.03 15.37 -6.70
CA ARG A 122 6.46 16.13 -7.88
C ARG A 122 5.48 15.96 -9.06
N LEU A 123 5.14 14.72 -9.39
CA LEU A 123 4.17 14.41 -10.44
C LEU A 123 2.78 14.99 -10.12
N LEU A 124 2.37 14.93 -8.85
CA LEU A 124 1.11 15.51 -8.41
C LEU A 124 1.09 17.03 -8.66
N TRP A 125 2.17 17.74 -8.34
CA TRP A 125 2.29 19.17 -8.65
C TRP A 125 2.13 19.45 -10.14
N ASP A 126 2.89 18.75 -10.99
CA ASP A 126 2.88 18.96 -12.44
C ASP A 126 1.48 18.77 -13.04
N ASN A 127 0.71 17.81 -12.51
CA ASN A 127 -0.65 17.53 -12.95
C ASN A 127 -1.72 18.45 -12.34
N ARG A 128 -1.51 18.93 -11.10
CA ARG A 128 -2.55 19.64 -10.33
C ARG A 128 -2.39 21.15 -10.28
N ARG A 129 -1.19 21.71 -10.49
CA ARG A 129 -0.92 23.16 -10.38
C ARG A 129 -1.85 24.05 -11.20
N ARG A 130 -2.36 23.54 -12.34
CA ARG A 130 -3.30 24.26 -13.22
C ARG A 130 -4.70 24.42 -12.62
N PHE A 131 -5.06 23.60 -11.63
CA PHE A 131 -6.34 23.65 -10.92
C PHE A 131 -6.27 24.46 -9.62
N ILE A 132 -5.09 24.97 -9.26
CA ILE A 132 -4.89 25.85 -8.10
C ILE A 132 -5.05 27.29 -8.57
N ARG A 133 -5.77 28.11 -7.78
CA ARG A 133 -5.98 29.52 -8.09
C ARG A 133 -4.63 30.21 -8.22
N GLU A 134 -4.53 31.15 -9.16
CA GLU A 134 -3.27 31.84 -9.45
C GLU A 134 -2.67 32.51 -8.21
N SER A 135 -3.50 33.18 -7.42
CA SER A 135 -3.11 33.83 -6.15
C SER A 135 -2.61 32.87 -5.08
N GLU A 136 -2.89 31.57 -5.18
CA GLU A 136 -2.52 30.54 -4.20
C GLU A 136 -1.33 29.68 -4.69
N ARG A 137 -0.94 29.84 -5.97
CA ARG A 137 -0.01 28.93 -6.64
C ARG A 137 1.38 28.94 -6.02
N ASP A 138 1.87 30.10 -5.59
CA ASP A 138 3.21 30.22 -5.01
C ASP A 138 3.28 29.57 -3.61
N ALA A 139 2.29 29.84 -2.75
CA ALA A 139 2.19 29.21 -1.43
C ALA A 139 1.98 27.69 -1.55
N ALA A 140 1.18 27.25 -2.53
CA ALA A 140 1.02 25.83 -2.83
C ALA A 140 2.36 25.23 -3.27
N ARG A 141 3.08 25.86 -4.20
CA ARG A 141 4.38 25.40 -4.68
C ARG A 141 5.36 25.18 -3.53
N GLU A 142 5.47 26.14 -2.61
CA GLU A 142 6.34 26.02 -1.44
C GLU A 142 6.00 24.80 -0.58
N SER A 143 4.70 24.53 -0.39
CA SER A 143 4.23 23.37 0.38
C SER A 143 4.60 22.03 -0.29
N TYR A 144 4.47 21.94 -1.62
CA TYR A 144 4.87 20.77 -2.39
C TYR A 144 6.39 20.57 -2.33
N GLU A 145 7.17 21.63 -2.53
CA GLU A 145 8.63 21.57 -2.46
C GLU A 145 9.12 21.18 -1.06
N LYS A 146 8.46 21.66 0.01
CA LYS A 146 8.74 21.24 1.39
C LYS A 146 8.49 19.74 1.59
N ALA A 147 7.38 19.21 1.06
CA ALA A 147 7.09 17.79 1.12
C ALA A 147 8.14 16.96 0.36
N ILE A 148 8.54 17.38 -0.84
CA ILE A 148 9.60 16.73 -1.62
C ILE A 148 10.92 16.71 -0.84
N ARG A 149 11.34 17.85 -0.27
CA ARG A 149 12.55 17.95 0.56
C ARG A 149 12.49 17.00 1.77
N THR A 150 11.33 16.93 2.42
CA THR A 150 11.13 16.04 3.57
C THR A 150 11.29 14.57 3.18
N PHE A 151 10.69 14.13 2.08
CA PHE A 151 10.82 12.74 1.62
C PHE A 151 12.23 12.41 1.14
N ARG A 152 12.93 13.34 0.48
CA ARG A 152 14.35 13.17 0.11
C ARG A 152 15.23 13.02 1.36
N GLN A 153 14.98 13.82 2.39
CA GLN A 153 15.69 13.71 3.67
C GLN A 153 15.43 12.35 4.34
N ILE A 154 14.18 11.88 4.35
CA ILE A 154 13.82 10.53 4.83
C ILE A 154 14.54 9.44 4.04
N ALA A 155 14.71 9.60 2.72
CA ALA A 155 15.42 8.63 1.90
C ALA A 155 16.90 8.52 2.29
N ILE A 156 17.57 9.65 2.53
CA ILE A 156 18.96 9.70 3.02
C ILE A 156 19.06 9.03 4.39
N GLU A 157 18.15 9.35 5.31
CA GLU A 157 18.08 8.71 6.64
C GLU A 157 17.84 7.20 6.56
N ALA A 158 17.17 6.73 5.50
CA ALA A 158 16.92 5.32 5.22
C ALA A 158 18.03 4.66 4.36
N GLY A 159 19.15 5.35 4.11
CA GLY A 159 20.35 4.80 3.46
C GLY A 159 20.49 5.10 1.96
N ALA A 160 19.72 6.03 1.38
CA ALA A 160 20.01 6.52 0.04
C ALA A 160 21.34 7.28 -0.01
N ASP A 161 22.08 7.16 -1.12
CA ASP A 161 23.20 8.06 -1.40
C ASP A 161 22.65 9.50 -1.51
N PRO A 162 23.23 10.49 -0.81
CA PRO A 162 22.87 11.90 -0.95
C PRO A 162 22.82 12.40 -2.41
N GLY A 163 23.60 11.81 -3.32
CA GLY A 163 23.60 12.14 -4.75
C GLY A 163 22.43 11.54 -5.56
N PHE A 164 21.66 10.61 -4.99
CA PHE A 164 20.54 9.95 -5.68
C PHE A 164 19.33 10.88 -5.87
N GLY A 165 19.17 11.88 -5.00
CA GLY A 165 18.04 12.82 -5.01
C GLY A 165 17.98 13.75 -6.22
N ASP A 166 19.09 13.94 -6.93
CA ASP A 166 19.18 14.81 -8.13
C ASP A 166 18.99 14.03 -9.45
N LEU A 167 19.22 12.71 -9.45
CA LEU A 167 19.12 11.83 -10.62
C LEU A 167 17.68 11.45 -11.00
N ALA A 168 16.71 11.60 -10.09
CA ALA A 168 15.29 11.34 -10.39
C ALA A 168 14.65 12.34 -11.38
N THR A 169 15.40 13.38 -11.75
CA THR A 169 15.03 14.33 -12.81
C THR A 169 15.11 13.69 -14.21
N GLU A 170 15.77 12.53 -14.37
CA GLU A 170 16.01 11.85 -15.66
C GLU A 170 15.12 10.63 -15.92
N LEU A 171 13.95 10.51 -15.28
CA LEU A 171 12.96 9.54 -15.76
C LEU A 171 12.36 10.05 -17.08
N SER A 172 12.84 9.46 -18.18
CA SER A 172 12.43 9.66 -19.57
C SER A 172 10.91 9.86 -19.72
N PRO A 173 10.45 10.77 -20.62
CA PRO A 173 9.03 10.99 -20.94
C PRO A 173 8.27 9.74 -21.44
N GLU A 174 8.97 8.65 -21.74
CA GLU A 174 8.44 7.46 -22.44
C GLU A 174 7.68 6.48 -21.53
N VAL A 175 7.57 6.73 -20.21
CA VAL A 175 6.79 5.88 -19.28
C VAL A 175 5.45 6.52 -18.88
N ARG A 176 4.86 7.37 -19.73
CA ARG A 176 3.49 7.86 -19.56
C ARG A 176 2.45 7.02 -20.29
#